data_AF-A0A6H1ZYE9-F1
#
_entry.id   AF-A0A6H1ZYE9-F1
#
_cell.length_a   1.000
_cell.length_b   1.000
_cell.length_c   1.000
_cell.angle_alpha   90.00
_cell.angle_beta   90.00
_cell.angle_gamma   90.00
#
_symmetry.space_group_name_H-M   'P 1'
#
loop_
_entity.id
_entity.type
_entity.pdbx_description
1 polymer ?
#
loop_
_entity_poly.entity_id
_entity_poly.type
_entity_poly.pdbx_seq_one_letter_code
_entity_poly.pdbx_strand_id
1 'polypeptide(L)'
;MPTLHTTLFDTWPIPIAAAPPALLFQMVRGGDAIHIPTWTNMRGSGMLPSTESFEIRKIFLVPDRQATVLDPVALLHQSLIELRVKERTVFSCPARYLCAGPSWRGLTVAVAFEAAELINEPFVLDLPFIIPGGVNFVVECTPSAALFPAAIFNVLVVLEGYLTTPD
;
A
#
# COMPACT_ATOMS: atom_id res chain seq x y z
N MET A 1 12.31 9.51 23.72
CA MET A 1 11.21 9.06 22.84
C MET A 1 11.56 7.68 22.31
N PRO A 2 10.83 6.64 22.74
CA PRO A 2 10.98 5.29 22.21
C PRO A 2 10.60 5.25 20.73
N THR A 3 11.35 4.46 19.97
CA THR A 3 11.05 4.14 18.58
C THR A 3 10.66 2.67 18.48
N LEU A 4 9.58 2.40 17.75
CA LEU A 4 9.06 1.06 17.53
C LEU A 4 9.08 0.78 16.03
N HIS A 5 9.71 -0.31 15.62
CA HIS A 5 9.54 -0.82 14.26
C HIS A 5 8.07 -1.19 14.08
N THR A 6 7.43 -0.60 13.08
CA THR A 6 6.01 -0.81 12.83
C THR A 6 5.72 -0.82 11.34
N THR A 7 4.53 -1.31 11.03
CA THR A 7 4.01 -1.41 9.68
C THR A 7 2.63 -0.79 9.67
N LEU A 8 2.40 0.16 8.77
CA LEU A 8 1.06 0.64 8.42
C LEU A 8 0.65 -0.02 7.11
N PHE A 9 -0.57 -0.52 7.03
CA PHE A 9 -1.11 -1.05 5.79
C PHE A 9 -2.55 -0.61 5.56
N ASP A 10 -2.93 -0.54 4.29
CA ASP A 10 -4.31 -0.37 3.86
C ASP A 10 -4.56 -1.20 2.59
N THR A 11 -5.81 -1.52 2.33
CA THR A 11 -6.22 -2.36 1.20
C THR A 11 -6.65 -1.50 0.02
N TRP A 12 -5.96 -1.67 -1.10
CA TRP A 12 -6.36 -1.11 -2.38
C TRP A 12 -7.19 -2.13 -3.18
N PRO A 13 -8.51 -1.89 -3.34
CA PRO A 13 -9.31 -2.68 -4.27
C PRO A 13 -8.99 -2.24 -5.71
N ILE A 14 -8.39 -3.13 -6.50
CA ILE A 14 -8.16 -2.89 -7.92
C ILE A 14 -9.50 -3.08 -8.66
N PRO A 15 -10.00 -2.03 -9.33
CA PRO A 15 -11.25 -2.11 -10.06
C PRO A 15 -11.06 -2.95 -11.33
N ILE A 16 -12.14 -3.62 -11.74
CA ILE A 16 -12.22 -4.36 -13.01
C ILE A 16 -12.40 -3.44 -14.23
N ALA A 17 -12.54 -2.13 -14.00
CA ALA A 17 -12.70 -1.11 -15.02
C ALA A 17 -11.94 0.18 -14.66
N ALA A 18 -11.76 1.07 -15.65
CA ALA A 18 -11.20 2.40 -15.41
C ALA A 18 -11.97 3.09 -14.27
N ALA A 19 -11.25 3.48 -13.22
CA ALA A 19 -11.82 4.10 -12.04
C ALA A 19 -10.95 5.29 -11.60
N PRO A 20 -11.51 6.24 -10.83
CA PRO A 20 -10.71 7.29 -10.22
C PRO A 20 -9.65 6.70 -9.26
N PRO A 21 -8.58 7.47 -8.95
CA PRO A 21 -7.60 7.06 -7.96
C PRO A 21 -8.25 6.72 -6.61
N ALA A 22 -7.80 5.63 -6.00
CA ALA A 22 -8.19 5.25 -4.65
C ALA A 22 -7.33 6.00 -3.64
N LEU A 23 -7.96 6.63 -2.65
CA LEU A 23 -7.27 7.30 -1.54
C LEU A 23 -7.24 6.37 -0.34
N LEU A 24 -6.03 5.91 0.01
CA LEU A 24 -5.81 5.00 1.12
C LEU A 24 -5.34 5.74 2.37
N PHE A 25 -5.42 5.05 3.49
CA PHE A 25 -5.17 5.55 4.82
C PHE A 25 -6.13 6.69 5.16
N GLN A 26 -7.35 6.69 4.59
CA GLN A 26 -8.41 7.64 4.89
C GLN A 26 -9.64 6.88 5.39
N MET A 27 -10.40 7.45 6.33
CA MET A 27 -11.69 6.87 6.72
C MET A 27 -12.64 6.92 5.53
N VAL A 28 -12.95 5.76 4.95
CA VAL A 28 -14.08 5.59 4.06
C VAL A 28 -15.35 5.86 4.88
N ARG A 29 -16.02 7.00 4.65
CA ARG A 29 -17.39 7.18 5.12
C ARG A 29 -18.30 6.30 4.27
N GLY A 30 -18.87 5.24 4.87
CA GLY A 30 -20.06 4.56 4.35
C GLY A 30 -19.90 3.15 3.76
N GLY A 31 -19.11 2.26 4.39
CA GLY A 31 -19.15 0.83 4.02
C GLY A 31 -20.48 0.17 4.44
N ASP A 32 -21.30 -0.28 3.49
CA ASP A 32 -22.49 -1.08 3.77
C ASP A 32 -22.17 -2.59 3.78
N ALA A 33 -23.08 -3.40 4.32
CA ALA A 33 -22.92 -4.82 4.63
C ALA A 33 -22.67 -5.77 3.43
N ILE A 34 -22.54 -5.27 2.20
CA ILE A 34 -22.16 -6.03 1.00
C ILE A 34 -20.66 -5.80 0.65
N HIS A 35 -19.99 -4.84 1.31
CA HIS A 35 -18.67 -4.37 0.94
C HIS A 35 -17.51 -5.19 1.54
N ILE A 36 -16.58 -5.55 0.66
CA ILE A 36 -15.31 -6.21 0.95
C ILE A 36 -14.57 -5.43 2.05
N PRO A 37 -14.06 -6.08 3.11
CA PRO A 37 -13.46 -5.35 4.22
C PRO A 37 -12.14 -4.73 3.76
N THR A 38 -12.15 -3.40 3.56
CA THR A 38 -10.93 -2.60 3.47
C THR A 38 -10.23 -2.69 4.82
N TRP A 39 -9.15 -3.45 4.90
CA TRP A 39 -8.38 -3.58 6.12
C TRP A 39 -7.30 -2.52 6.17
N THR A 40 -7.44 -1.61 7.13
CA THR A 40 -6.39 -0.72 7.58
C THR A 40 -6.04 -1.02 9.03
N ASN A 41 -4.76 -0.96 9.39
CA ASN A 41 -4.33 -0.99 10.79
C ASN A 41 -3.99 0.40 11.35
N MET A 42 -4.32 1.46 10.61
CA MET A 42 -4.07 2.82 11.04
C MET A 42 -5.02 3.21 12.18
N ARG A 43 -4.48 3.77 13.27
CA ARG A 43 -5.27 4.19 14.44
C ARG A 43 -6.11 5.45 14.19
N GLY A 44 -5.88 6.16 13.08
CA GLY A 44 -6.59 7.39 12.71
C GLY A 44 -6.77 7.49 11.19
N SER A 45 -7.61 8.42 10.73
CA SER A 45 -7.82 8.67 9.30
C SER A 45 -6.76 9.62 8.76
N GLY A 46 -5.73 9.09 8.11
CA GLY A 46 -4.78 9.87 7.31
C GLY A 46 -3.93 10.82 8.14
N MET A 47 -3.94 10.67 9.46
CA MET A 47 -3.23 11.52 10.38
C MET A 47 -2.88 10.71 11.63
N LEU A 48 -1.60 10.72 11.98
CA LEU A 48 -1.13 10.22 13.27
C LEU A 48 -1.41 11.25 14.37
N PRO A 49 -1.55 10.84 15.65
CA PRO A 49 -1.60 11.76 16.78
C PRO A 49 -0.48 12.81 16.72
N SER A 50 -0.75 14.05 17.12
CA SER A 50 0.20 15.17 17.03
C SER A 50 1.49 14.97 17.83
N THR A 51 1.49 14.05 18.77
CA THR A 51 2.64 13.69 19.60
C THR A 51 3.53 12.60 19.00
N GLU A 52 3.10 11.98 17.90
CA GLU A 52 3.81 10.88 17.26
C GLU A 52 4.52 11.34 15.97
N SER A 53 5.43 10.52 15.46
CA SER A 53 5.95 10.66 14.08
C SER A 53 6.25 9.29 13.50
N PHE A 54 6.12 9.16 12.18
CA PHE A 54 6.40 7.90 11.49
C PHE A 54 7.44 8.11 10.40
N GLU A 55 8.57 7.45 10.54
CA GLU A 55 9.65 7.43 9.55
C GLU A 55 9.44 6.23 8.61
N ILE A 56 8.98 6.49 7.39
CA ILE A 56 8.81 5.48 6.35
C ILE A 56 10.18 5.14 5.77
N ARG A 57 10.53 3.85 5.80
CA ARG A 57 11.75 3.31 5.18
C ARG A 57 11.48 2.49 3.94
N LYS A 58 10.31 1.84 3.88
CA LYS A 58 9.94 0.99 2.75
C LYS A 58 8.48 1.21 2.38
N ILE A 59 8.24 1.15 1.08
CA ILE A 59 6.90 1.16 0.49
C ILE A 59 6.84 -0.01 -0.47
N PHE A 60 5.86 -0.89 -0.29
CA PHE A 60 5.68 -2.04 -1.18
C PHE A 60 4.22 -2.49 -1.18
N LEU A 61 3.91 -3.29 -2.19
CA LEU A 61 2.60 -3.82 -2.50
C LEU A 61 2.62 -5.32 -2.32
N VAL A 62 1.61 -5.84 -1.63
CA VAL A 62 1.45 -7.29 -1.44
C VAL A 62 0.14 -7.72 -2.10
N PRO A 63 0.21 -8.49 -3.20
CA PRO A 63 -0.96 -9.02 -3.87
C PRO A 63 -1.70 -10.05 -2.98
N ASP A 64 -3.03 -10.03 -2.94
CA ASP A 64 -3.80 -11.07 -2.22
C ASP A 64 -3.61 -12.45 -2.88
N ARG A 65 -3.67 -13.51 -2.07
CA ARG A 65 -3.41 -14.91 -2.46
C ARG A 65 -4.30 -15.43 -3.59
N GLN A 66 -5.46 -14.81 -3.83
CA GLN A 66 -6.33 -15.19 -4.94
C GLN A 66 -5.77 -14.78 -6.31
N ALA A 67 -4.72 -13.94 -6.36
CA ALA A 67 -4.01 -13.61 -7.61
C ALA A 67 -3.23 -14.78 -8.23
N THR A 68 -3.22 -15.98 -7.64
CA THR A 68 -2.55 -17.13 -8.28
C THR A 68 -3.06 -17.47 -9.69
N VAL A 69 -4.17 -16.88 -10.14
CA VAL A 69 -4.73 -17.04 -11.49
C VAL A 69 -4.33 -15.92 -12.47
N LEU A 70 -3.85 -14.76 -11.98
CA LEU A 70 -3.54 -13.57 -12.79
C LEU A 70 -2.15 -13.02 -12.44
N ASP A 71 -1.34 -12.70 -13.45
CA ASP A 71 -0.04 -12.06 -13.24
C ASP A 71 -0.22 -10.67 -12.57
N PRO A 72 0.15 -10.50 -11.27
CA PRO A 72 -0.04 -9.25 -10.56
C PRO A 72 0.81 -8.11 -11.15
N VAL A 73 1.92 -8.43 -11.83
CA VAL A 73 2.75 -7.42 -12.52
C VAL A 73 2.02 -6.88 -13.73
N ALA A 74 1.33 -7.75 -14.48
CA ALA A 74 0.46 -7.34 -15.58
C ALA A 74 -0.73 -6.50 -15.09
N LEU A 75 -1.33 -6.84 -13.94
CA LEU A 75 -2.43 -6.07 -13.35
C LEU A 75 -2.01 -4.65 -12.92
N LEU A 76 -0.81 -4.53 -12.34
CA LEU A 76 -0.22 -3.26 -11.91
C LEU A 76 0.49 -2.53 -13.06
N HIS A 77 0.44 -3.06 -14.28
CA HIS A 77 1.02 -2.43 -15.45
C HIS A 77 0.28 -1.12 -15.76
N GLN A 78 1.01 0.00 -15.75
CA GLN A 78 0.48 1.38 -15.85
C GLN A 78 -0.27 1.90 -14.62
N SER A 79 -0.25 1.17 -13.50
CA SER A 79 -0.71 1.71 -12.23
C SER A 79 0.35 2.60 -11.58
N LEU A 80 -0.10 3.60 -10.80
CA LEU A 80 0.76 4.56 -10.10
C LEU A 80 0.43 4.60 -8.61
N ILE A 81 1.47 4.65 -7.77
CA ILE A 81 1.36 4.90 -6.32
C ILE A 81 2.00 6.24 -6.01
N GLU A 82 1.28 7.10 -5.31
CA GLU A 82 1.78 8.38 -4.83
C GLU A 82 1.57 8.54 -3.32
N LEU A 83 2.61 8.89 -2.58
CA LEU A 83 2.47 9.32 -1.19
C LEU A 83 2.42 10.84 -1.16
N ARG A 84 1.36 11.39 -0.55
CA ARG A 84 1.17 12.83 -0.40
C ARG A 84 1.13 13.20 1.07
N VAL A 85 1.87 14.24 1.46
CA VAL A 85 1.92 14.79 2.82
C VAL A 85 1.64 16.30 2.73
N LYS A 86 0.64 16.80 3.47
CA LYS A 86 0.16 18.20 3.33
C LYS A 86 -0.08 18.60 1.86
N GLU A 87 -0.79 17.75 1.13
CA GLU A 87 -1.15 17.92 -0.29
C GLU A 87 0.02 17.82 -1.30
N ARG A 88 1.27 17.75 -0.84
CA ARG A 88 2.46 17.62 -1.70
C ARG A 88 2.81 16.16 -1.91
N THR A 89 3.02 15.76 -3.17
CA THR A 89 3.59 14.45 -3.51
C THR A 89 5.04 14.40 -3.06
N VAL A 90 5.35 13.50 -2.13
CA VAL A 90 6.70 13.26 -1.62
C VAL A 90 7.34 12.02 -2.24
N PHE A 91 6.52 11.11 -2.76
CA PHE A 91 6.95 9.91 -3.46
C PHE A 91 5.94 9.57 -4.56
N SER A 92 6.43 9.16 -5.72
CA SER A 92 5.62 8.73 -6.86
C SER A 92 6.37 7.63 -7.59
N CYS A 93 5.73 6.47 -7.79
CA CYS A 93 6.35 5.31 -8.41
C CYS A 93 5.31 4.43 -9.12
N PRO A 94 5.63 3.89 -10.31
CA PRO A 94 4.77 2.88 -10.94
C PRO A 94 4.59 1.65 -10.03
N ALA A 95 3.34 1.27 -9.81
CA ALA A 95 2.95 0.28 -8.80
C ALA A 95 3.62 -1.09 -9.01
N ARG A 96 3.84 -1.49 -10.27
CA ARG A 96 4.51 -2.76 -10.60
C ARG A 96 5.90 -2.90 -9.95
N TYR A 97 6.64 -1.79 -9.81
CA TYR A 97 7.96 -1.80 -9.20
C TYR A 97 7.92 -1.85 -7.67
N LEU A 98 6.73 -1.80 -7.07
CA LEU A 98 6.56 -1.93 -5.63
C LEU A 98 6.00 -3.31 -5.27
N CYS A 99 5.67 -4.15 -6.25
CA CYS A 99 5.11 -5.48 -6.03
C CYS A 99 6.16 -6.42 -5.42
N ALA A 100 5.97 -6.74 -4.15
CA ALA A 100 6.79 -7.69 -3.42
C ALA A 100 6.21 -9.10 -3.54
N GLY A 101 7.09 -10.10 -3.61
CA GLY A 101 6.69 -11.51 -3.61
C GLY A 101 5.95 -11.92 -2.32
N PRO A 102 5.13 -12.99 -2.36
CA PRO A 102 4.30 -13.44 -1.23
C PRO A 102 5.10 -13.91 0.01
N SER A 103 6.42 -14.07 -0.10
CA SER A 103 7.34 -14.52 0.95
C SER A 103 7.53 -13.53 2.09
N TRP A 104 7.20 -12.24 1.92
CA TRP A 104 7.38 -11.18 2.93
C TRP A 104 6.55 -11.41 4.23
N ARG A 105 5.60 -12.35 4.24
CA ARG A 105 4.73 -12.64 5.41
C ARG A 105 5.16 -13.81 6.33
N GLY A 106 6.33 -14.43 6.17
CA GLY A 106 6.60 -15.72 6.84
C GLY A 106 5.58 -16.82 6.46
N LEU A 107 4.85 -16.56 5.37
CA LEU A 107 3.89 -17.44 4.75
C LEU A 107 4.59 -18.04 3.54
N THR A 108 5.33 -19.11 3.77
CA THR A 108 5.88 -19.94 2.70
C THR A 108 4.71 -20.49 1.88
N VAL A 109 4.44 -19.87 0.73
CA VAL A 109 3.64 -20.50 -0.31
C VAL A 109 4.59 -20.80 -1.46
N ALA A 110 4.86 -22.08 -1.67
CA ALA A 110 5.54 -22.56 -2.86
C ALA A 110 4.57 -22.38 -4.04
N VAL A 111 4.65 -21.23 -4.70
CA VAL A 111 4.00 -21.03 -6.00
C VAL A 111 5.09 -20.63 -6.97
N ALA A 112 5.21 -21.40 -8.05
CA ALA A 112 6.09 -21.08 -9.16
C ALA A 112 5.52 -19.84 -9.88
N PHE A 113 5.94 -18.66 -9.44
CA PHE A 113 5.80 -17.44 -10.23
C PHE A 113 6.95 -17.43 -11.26
N GLU A 114 6.65 -17.18 -12.53
CA GLU A 114 7.69 -16.86 -13.50
C GLU A 114 8.33 -15.53 -13.09
N ALA A 115 9.46 -15.66 -12.40
CA ALA A 115 10.17 -14.62 -11.68
C ALA A 115 11.02 -13.76 -12.62
N ALA A 116 10.40 -12.85 -13.36
CA ALA A 116 11.16 -11.85 -14.14
C ALA A 116 11.17 -10.45 -13.51
N GLU A 117 10.14 -10.02 -12.78
CA GLU A 117 10.05 -8.61 -12.31
C GLU A 117 9.46 -8.42 -10.90
N LEU A 118 9.29 -9.48 -10.11
CA LEU A 118 8.93 -9.33 -8.69
C LEU A 118 10.19 -9.00 -7.89
N ILE A 119 10.18 -7.87 -7.16
CA ILE A 119 11.31 -7.56 -6.29
C ILE A 119 11.25 -8.55 -5.12
N ASN A 120 12.26 -9.42 -5.03
CA ASN A 120 12.42 -10.35 -3.89
C ASN A 120 12.60 -9.60 -2.57
N GLU A 121 12.92 -8.30 -2.63
CA GLU A 121 13.11 -7.42 -1.50
C GLU A 121 12.25 -6.15 -1.65
N PRO A 122 11.52 -5.70 -0.62
CA PRO A 122 10.71 -4.49 -0.70
C PRO A 122 11.57 -3.26 -1.05
N PHE A 123 11.04 -2.36 -1.90
CA PHE A 123 11.73 -1.13 -2.29
C PHE A 123 12.08 -0.29 -1.05
N VAL A 124 13.38 -0.17 -0.78
CA VAL A 124 13.93 0.64 0.31
C VAL A 124 14.12 2.05 -0.22
N LEU A 125 13.57 3.03 0.49
CA LEU A 125 13.76 4.43 0.16
C LEU A 125 15.20 4.84 0.50
N ASP A 126 15.93 5.41 -0.47
CA ASP A 126 17.28 5.94 -0.26
C ASP A 126 17.31 7.04 0.82
N LEU A 127 16.21 7.79 0.95
CA LEU A 127 15.99 8.77 2.00
C LEU A 127 14.65 8.47 2.67
N PRO A 128 14.63 8.23 4.00
CA PRO A 128 13.38 7.98 4.69
C PRO A 128 12.49 9.23 4.70
N PHE A 129 11.18 9.04 4.54
CA PHE A 129 10.21 10.12 4.67
C PHE A 129 9.64 10.14 6.09
N ILE A 130 9.69 11.30 6.74
CA ILE A 130 9.08 11.48 8.06
C ILE A 130 7.70 12.10 7.88
N ILE A 131 6.68 11.38 8.33
CA ILE A 131 5.33 11.89 8.52
C ILE A 131 5.24 12.42 9.96
N PRO A 132 5.27 13.74 10.18
CA PRO A 132 5.00 14.29 11.50
C PRO A 132 3.55 14.01 11.91
N GLY A 133 3.33 13.79 13.20
CA GLY A 133 2.00 13.72 13.79
C GLY A 133 1.19 15.00 13.57
N GLY A 134 -0.13 14.89 13.60
CA GLY A 134 -1.04 16.02 13.39
C GLY A 134 -1.02 16.56 11.96
N VAL A 135 -0.39 15.83 11.04
CA VAL A 135 -0.29 16.17 9.63
C VAL A 135 -0.97 15.12 8.79
N ASN A 136 -1.83 15.60 7.89
CA ASN A 136 -2.52 14.73 6.95
C ASN A 136 -1.54 14.16 5.91
N PHE A 137 -1.64 12.85 5.69
CA PHE A 137 -1.05 12.14 4.58
C PHE A 137 -2.08 11.20 3.93
N VAL A 138 -1.81 10.84 2.69
CA VAL A 138 -2.63 9.91 1.91
C VAL A 138 -1.72 9.14 0.96
N VAL A 139 -2.06 7.88 0.71
CA VAL A 139 -1.49 7.14 -0.41
C VAL A 139 -2.54 7.07 -1.51
N GLU A 140 -2.26 7.72 -2.62
CA GLU A 140 -3.11 7.76 -3.79
C GLU A 140 -2.69 6.65 -4.75
N CYS A 141 -3.63 5.78 -5.11
CA CYS A 141 -3.39 4.63 -5.95
C CYS A 141 -4.21 4.75 -7.23
N THR A 142 -3.54 5.04 -8.34
CA THR A 142 -4.18 5.19 -9.65
C THR A 142 -4.19 3.84 -10.36
N PRO A 143 -5.39 3.27 -10.63
CA PRO A 143 -5.49 1.99 -11.32
C PRO A 143 -5.07 2.11 -12.78
N SER A 144 -4.67 0.98 -13.36
CA SER A 144 -4.43 0.90 -14.81
C SER A 144 -5.74 1.16 -15.56
N ALA A 145 -5.64 1.69 -16.78
CA ALA A 145 -6.78 1.80 -17.69
C ALA A 145 -7.20 0.44 -18.28
N ALA A 146 -6.39 -0.61 -18.11
CA ALA A 146 -6.65 -1.93 -18.63
C ALA A 146 -7.83 -2.62 -17.91
N LEU A 147 -8.82 -3.07 -18.68
CA LEU A 147 -9.95 -3.86 -18.21
C LEU A 147 -9.50 -5.31 -18.02
N PHE A 148 -9.46 -5.80 -16.79
CA PHE A 148 -9.17 -7.22 -16.52
C PHE A 148 -10.46 -7.99 -16.28
N PRO A 149 -10.79 -8.97 -17.14
CA PRO A 149 -12.04 -9.71 -17.05
C PRO A 149 -11.90 -10.89 -16.10
N ALA A 150 -11.68 -10.68 -14.79
CA ALA A 150 -11.99 -11.64 -13.74
C ALA A 150 -11.54 -11.14 -12.36
N ALA A 151 -12.50 -11.12 -11.43
CA ALA A 151 -12.36 -10.95 -9.98
C ALA A 151 -11.81 -9.60 -9.48
N ILE A 152 -12.44 -9.10 -8.42
CA ILE A 152 -11.92 -7.99 -7.63
C ILE A 152 -10.60 -8.47 -7.01
N PHE A 153 -9.52 -7.80 -7.37
CA PHE A 153 -8.19 -8.11 -6.88
C PHE A 153 -7.78 -7.06 -5.84
N ASN A 154 -7.39 -7.51 -4.65
CA ASN A 154 -6.95 -6.62 -3.60
C ASN A 154 -5.43 -6.62 -3.51
N VAL A 155 -4.87 -5.42 -3.37
CA VAL A 155 -3.45 -5.22 -3.10
C VAL A 155 -3.32 -4.55 -1.75
N LEU A 156 -2.54 -5.13 -0.84
CA LEU A 156 -2.18 -4.44 0.39
C LEU A 156 -1.05 -3.46 0.08
N VAL A 157 -1.31 -2.19 0.35
CA VAL A 157 -0.29 -1.14 0.32
C VAL A 157 0.34 -1.06 1.70
N VAL A 158 1.65 -1.21 1.76
CA VAL A 158 2.37 -1.34 3.03
C VAL A 158 3.45 -0.27 3.14
N LEU A 159 3.43 0.43 4.27
CA LEU A 159 4.44 1.38 4.71
C LEU A 159 5.16 0.78 5.92
N GLU A 160 6.44 0.44 5.77
CA GLU A 160 7.26 -0.11 6.85
C GLU A 160 8.27 0.94 7.33
N GLY A 161 8.42 1.06 8.64
CA GLY A 161 9.19 2.15 9.21
C GLY A 161 9.31 2.12 10.73
N TYR A 162 9.63 3.28 11.30
CA TYR A 162 9.76 3.47 12.75
C TYR A 162 8.74 4.50 13.24
N LEU A 163 7.91 4.10 14.20
CA LEU A 163 7.00 4.99 14.91
C LEU A 163 7.69 5.53 16.16
N THR A 164 7.74 6.85 16.29
CA THR A 164 8.17 7.54 17.49
C THR A 164 6.93 7.94 18.28
N THR A 165 6.85 7.54 19.54
CA THR A 165 5.75 7.92 20.45
C THR A 165 6.26 8.85 21.56
N PRO A 166 5.40 9.70 22.15
CA PRO A 166 5.74 10.35 23.41
C PRO A 166 5.94 9.27 24.49
N ASP A 167 6.80 9.56 25.47
CA ASP A 167 7.04 8.68 26.63
C ASP A 167 5.76 8.47 27.46
#